data_AF-A0A8C4U5I6-F1
#
_entry.id   AF-A0A8C4U5I6-F1
#
_cell.length_a   1.000
_cell.length_b   1.000
_cell.length_c   1.000
_cell.angle_alpha   90.00
_cell.angle_beta   90.00
_cell.angle_gamma   90.00
#
_symmetry.space_group_name_H-M   'P 1'
#
loop_
_entity.id
_entity.type
_entity.pdbx_description
1 polymer ?
#
loop_
_entity_poly.entity_id
_entity_poly.type
_entity_poly.pdbx_seq_one_letter_code
_entity_poly.pdbx_strand_id
1 'polypeptide(L)'
;RSAAQRRHRGGCPLCGPAPAAAAGGPGRGGGRGRRLRLFHCGLRRARARPRCAAKGGRAPRDGAAGPAAAGLRAMGFSEEQARRLRGLQPRLGPERREAAAAQLLLLGLGAEAALGLLQRSPELLRLPPEQLQERAGELRRLGLQGGRLRRAVSRCPQLFTLPRRRMAAVVRLLRERCLFTAEQLQEVLGTCPAVLLEEPARLHLHFQYAYFRMGVQQKEMVKAQLFRTPFAELRNRHIFLERRGLYQTPHKGQTQTGNPKLKDILELPEGAFLASLARSTPEEYEVFKQLLAREEEEEKEEEEDRDALYKEEDEDLDGEGSKTAWE
;
A
#
# COMPACT_ATOMS: atom_id res chain seq x y z
N ARG A 1 52.09 14.13 -34.02
CA ARG A 1 53.15 13.18 -33.59
C ARG A 1 52.55 12.29 -32.50
N SER A 2 52.49 10.99 -32.78
CA SER A 2 52.35 9.80 -31.89
C SER A 2 51.20 9.77 -30.87
N ALA A 3 50.18 8.92 -31.04
CA ALA A 3 50.10 7.44 -30.93
C ALA A 3 49.63 6.99 -29.53
N ALA A 4 48.40 6.45 -29.45
CA ALA A 4 48.06 5.05 -29.11
C ALA A 4 47.95 4.82 -27.59
N GLN A 5 46.83 4.31 -27.05
CA GLN A 5 46.55 2.87 -27.01
C GLN A 5 45.04 2.58 -26.82
N ARG A 6 44.60 1.47 -27.42
CA ARG A 6 43.27 0.84 -27.34
C ARG A 6 43.08 0.02 -26.05
N ARG A 7 41.80 -0.41 -25.87
CA ARG A 7 41.26 -1.58 -25.14
C ARG A 7 40.74 -1.26 -23.72
N HIS A 8 39.64 -1.80 -23.18
CA HIS A 8 38.83 -2.98 -23.53
C HIS A 8 37.36 -2.76 -23.10
N ARG A 9 36.43 -3.47 -23.77
CA ARG A 9 35.04 -3.70 -23.37
C ARG A 9 34.95 -4.53 -22.09
N GLY A 10 33.94 -4.26 -21.27
CA GLY A 10 33.38 -5.11 -20.21
C GLY A 10 32.25 -4.30 -19.57
N GLY A 11 30.95 -4.57 -19.79
CA GLY A 11 30.29 -5.84 -19.47
C GLY A 11 29.75 -5.72 -18.05
N CYS A 12 28.56 -5.12 -17.90
CA CYS A 12 27.83 -5.07 -16.62
C CYS A 12 26.93 -6.32 -16.55
N PRO A 13 27.12 -7.23 -15.59
CA PRO A 13 26.16 -8.28 -15.34
C PRO A 13 25.10 -7.77 -14.35
N LEU A 14 23.90 -7.51 -14.87
CA LEU A 14 22.67 -7.67 -14.09
C LEU A 14 22.39 -9.18 -13.97
N CYS A 15 21.58 -9.55 -12.98
CA CYS A 15 20.98 -10.87 -12.77
C CYS A 15 21.85 -11.88 -11.99
N GLY A 16 21.70 -11.87 -10.66
CA GLY A 16 22.00 -13.04 -9.81
C GLY A 16 20.68 -13.65 -9.31
N PRO A 17 20.48 -14.98 -9.43
CA PRO A 17 19.19 -15.61 -9.13
C PRO A 17 18.93 -15.78 -7.63
N ALA A 18 17.65 -15.71 -7.25
CA ALA A 18 17.16 -16.05 -5.92
C ALA A 18 17.05 -17.58 -5.75
N PRO A 19 17.29 -18.14 -4.54
CA PRO A 19 17.28 -19.58 -4.34
C PRO A 19 15.87 -20.18 -4.28
N ALA A 20 15.79 -21.38 -4.88
CA ALA A 20 14.62 -22.21 -5.08
C ALA A 20 13.91 -22.67 -3.79
N ALA A 21 12.59 -22.75 -3.88
CA ALA A 21 11.72 -23.40 -2.91
C ALA A 21 11.81 -24.92 -3.06
N ALA A 22 12.23 -25.61 -2.00
CA ALA A 22 12.24 -27.07 -1.93
C ALA A 22 10.80 -27.59 -1.72
N ALA A 23 10.26 -28.23 -2.75
CA ALA A 23 9.14 -29.16 -2.65
C ALA A 23 9.71 -30.56 -2.33
N GLY A 24 9.20 -31.17 -1.26
CA GLY A 24 9.49 -32.57 -0.91
C GLY A 24 8.23 -33.24 -0.40
N GLY A 25 7.75 -34.25 -1.13
CA GLY A 25 6.93 -35.35 -0.61
C GLY A 25 7.61 -36.68 -0.98
N PRO A 26 6.96 -37.84 -0.80
CA PRO A 26 6.12 -38.30 0.31
C PRO A 26 6.64 -39.64 0.89
N GLY A 27 6.18 -40.05 2.08
CA GLY A 27 6.64 -41.31 2.71
C GLY A 27 5.74 -41.88 3.80
N ARG A 28 4.75 -42.67 3.36
CA ARG A 28 4.17 -43.92 3.91
C ARG A 28 4.17 -44.17 5.45
N GLY A 29 2.98 -44.57 5.95
CA GLY A 29 2.88 -45.83 6.71
C GLY A 29 1.93 -45.85 7.92
N GLY A 30 0.90 -46.71 7.83
CA GLY A 30 0.15 -47.27 8.98
C GLY A 30 -1.14 -46.50 9.34
N GLY A 31 -2.35 -47.04 9.31
CA GLY A 31 -2.82 -48.43 9.36
C GLY A 31 -3.64 -48.65 10.63
N ARG A 32 -4.91 -49.08 10.46
CA ARG A 32 -5.90 -49.52 11.48
C ARG A 32 -6.64 -48.37 12.17
N GLY A 33 -7.96 -48.38 12.37
CA GLY A 33 -9.00 -49.35 12.10
C GLY A 33 -10.33 -48.85 12.70
N ARG A 34 -11.41 -49.00 11.94
CA ARG A 34 -12.82 -49.24 12.36
C ARG A 34 -13.31 -48.60 13.68
N ARG A 35 -14.39 -47.81 13.58
CA ARG A 35 -15.75 -48.22 14.03
C ARG A 35 -16.76 -47.09 13.78
N LEU A 36 -17.67 -47.34 12.83
CA LEU A 36 -18.98 -46.69 12.82
C LEU A 36 -19.74 -47.06 14.10
N ARG A 37 -20.34 -46.08 14.76
CA ARG A 37 -21.51 -46.30 15.62
C ARG A 37 -22.61 -45.33 15.19
N LEU A 38 -23.56 -45.88 14.44
CA LEU A 38 -24.93 -45.41 14.36
C LEU A 38 -25.68 -45.88 15.61
N PHE A 39 -26.34 -44.97 16.32
CA PHE A 39 -27.47 -45.20 17.22
C PHE A 39 -28.35 -43.95 17.11
N HIS A 40 -29.49 -44.04 16.41
CA HIS A 40 -30.85 -44.17 16.95
C HIS A 40 -31.22 -43.06 17.94
N CYS A 41 -32.02 -42.09 17.51
CA CYS A 41 -33.49 -42.10 17.55
C CYS A 41 -34.04 -41.87 18.97
N GLY A 42 -34.65 -40.70 19.17
CA GLY A 42 -35.29 -40.31 20.42
C GLY A 42 -36.17 -39.08 20.26
N LEU A 43 -37.32 -39.24 19.61
CA LEU A 43 -38.45 -38.33 19.76
C LEU A 43 -38.81 -38.20 21.25
N ARG A 44 -39.10 -36.98 21.73
CA ARG A 44 -40.22 -36.72 22.67
C ARG A 44 -40.52 -35.22 22.84
N ARG A 45 -41.70 -34.87 22.34
CA ARG A 45 -42.79 -34.11 23.00
C ARG A 45 -42.59 -32.64 23.36
N ALA A 46 -43.24 -31.82 22.54
CA ALA A 46 -43.87 -30.55 22.90
C ALA A 46 -44.76 -30.67 24.15
N ARG A 47 -44.71 -29.65 25.03
CA ARG A 47 -45.83 -29.24 25.87
C ARG A 47 -45.89 -27.73 26.02
N ALA A 48 -47.14 -27.26 25.97
CA ALA A 48 -47.57 -25.88 25.86
C ALA A 48 -47.49 -25.10 27.19
N ARG A 49 -47.59 -23.78 27.02
CA ARG A 49 -47.68 -22.71 28.02
C ARG A 49 -48.81 -22.92 29.05
N PRO A 50 -48.80 -22.10 30.11
CA PRO A 50 -49.95 -21.23 30.31
C PRO A 50 -49.60 -19.74 30.41
N ARG A 51 -50.58 -18.95 30.01
CA ARG A 51 -50.67 -17.49 30.08
C ARG A 51 -50.93 -17.07 31.53
N CYS A 52 -50.24 -16.04 32.00
CA CYS A 52 -50.74 -15.16 33.06
C CYS A 52 -50.81 -13.73 32.51
N ALA A 53 -52.02 -13.18 32.55
CA ALA A 53 -52.32 -11.81 32.24
C ALA A 53 -51.92 -10.92 33.43
N ALA A 54 -51.23 -9.82 33.17
CA ALA A 54 -51.14 -8.70 34.09
C ALA A 54 -51.33 -7.41 33.30
N LYS A 55 -52.46 -6.74 33.57
CA LYS A 55 -52.71 -5.35 33.19
C LYS A 55 -51.82 -4.47 34.06
N GLY A 56 -51.06 -3.57 33.45
CA GLY A 56 -50.28 -2.53 34.13
C GLY A 56 -49.96 -1.42 33.13
N GLY A 57 -50.35 -0.19 33.46
CA GLY A 57 -50.49 0.93 32.54
C GLY A 57 -49.22 1.33 31.78
N ARG A 58 -49.42 1.80 30.55
CA ARG A 58 -48.42 2.57 29.81
C ARG A 58 -48.39 3.99 30.39
N ALA A 59 -47.34 4.29 31.15
CA ALA A 59 -46.84 5.66 31.26
C ALA A 59 -45.97 5.96 30.02
N PRO A 60 -45.96 7.21 29.51
CA PRO A 60 -45.08 7.58 28.41
C PRO A 60 -43.64 7.58 28.95
N ARG A 61 -42.78 6.73 28.38
CA ARG A 61 -41.34 6.83 28.63
C ARG A 61 -40.83 8.02 27.83
N ASP A 62 -40.70 9.15 28.52
CA ASP A 62 -39.77 10.20 28.15
C ASP A 62 -38.42 9.61 27.80
N GLY A 63 -37.80 10.16 26.74
CA GLY A 63 -36.56 9.70 26.15
C GLY A 63 -35.37 9.81 27.12
N ALA A 64 -35.24 8.86 28.03
CA ALA A 64 -34.02 8.67 28.78
C ALA A 64 -32.94 8.18 27.80
N ALA A 65 -32.09 9.11 27.37
CA ALA A 65 -30.83 8.79 26.72
C ALA A 65 -30.07 7.81 27.64
N GLY A 66 -30.03 6.53 27.27
CA GLY A 66 -29.49 5.47 28.12
C GLY A 66 -28.02 5.67 28.53
N PRO A 67 -27.48 4.86 29.46
CA PRO A 67 -26.12 5.00 29.99
C PRO A 67 -25.01 5.08 28.91
N ALA A 68 -25.21 4.40 27.77
CA ALA A 68 -24.36 4.50 26.58
C ALA A 68 -24.27 5.93 25.99
N ALA A 69 -25.35 6.71 26.06
CA ALA A 69 -25.35 8.11 25.63
C ALA A 69 -24.62 9.04 26.60
N ALA A 70 -24.49 8.66 27.87
CA ALA A 70 -23.68 9.40 28.85
C ALA A 70 -22.18 9.18 28.61
N GLY A 71 -21.75 7.96 28.30
CA GLY A 71 -20.35 7.63 28.00
C GLY A 71 -19.78 8.39 26.80
N LEU A 72 -20.54 8.45 25.70
CA LEU A 72 -20.14 9.23 24.50
C LEU A 72 -20.04 10.73 24.77
N ARG A 73 -20.94 11.28 25.57
CA ARG A 73 -20.87 12.69 25.98
C ARG A 73 -19.65 12.96 26.87
N ALA A 74 -19.32 12.05 27.78
CA ALA A 74 -18.11 12.15 28.60
C ALA A 74 -16.81 12.12 27.76
N MET A 75 -16.84 11.43 26.62
CA MET A 75 -15.73 11.42 25.65
C MET A 75 -15.68 12.66 24.73
N GLY A 76 -16.64 13.59 24.86
CA GLY A 76 -16.69 14.82 24.07
C GLY A 76 -17.48 14.72 22.75
N PHE A 77 -18.30 13.68 22.57
CA PHE A 77 -19.23 13.62 21.43
C PHE A 77 -20.50 14.43 21.71
N SER A 78 -20.95 15.20 20.72
CA SER A 78 -22.28 15.82 20.73
C SER A 78 -23.38 14.75 20.67
N GLU A 79 -24.60 15.12 21.05
CA GLU A 79 -25.73 14.17 20.99
C GLU A 79 -26.00 13.70 19.56
N GLU A 80 -25.84 14.58 18.58
CA GLU A 80 -25.98 14.26 17.16
C GLU A 80 -24.88 13.30 16.69
N GLN A 81 -23.62 13.56 17.06
CA GLN A 81 -22.50 12.67 16.74
C GLN A 81 -22.68 11.29 17.38
N ALA A 82 -23.14 11.24 18.63
CA ALA A 82 -23.44 9.99 19.32
C ALA A 82 -24.58 9.22 18.64
N ARG A 83 -25.62 9.91 18.15
CA ARG A 83 -26.71 9.31 17.36
C ARG A 83 -26.18 8.73 16.04
N ARG A 84 -25.34 9.48 15.32
CA ARG A 84 -24.68 9.02 14.08
C ARG A 84 -23.81 7.80 14.32
N LEU A 85 -22.97 7.81 15.36
CA LEU A 85 -22.12 6.67 15.72
C LEU A 85 -22.94 5.42 16.04
N ARG A 86 -24.05 5.56 16.76
CA ARG A 86 -24.98 4.46 17.06
C ARG A 86 -25.67 3.90 15.81
N GLY A 87 -25.81 4.70 14.76
CA GLY A 87 -26.35 4.26 13.47
C GLY A 87 -25.36 3.41 12.64
N LEU A 88 -24.05 3.47 12.93
CA LEU A 88 -23.05 2.73 12.18
C LEU A 88 -23.10 1.25 12.50
N GLN A 89 -23.22 0.41 11.46
CA GLN A 89 -23.28 -1.05 11.57
C GLN A 89 -24.17 -1.53 12.74
N PRO A 90 -25.51 -1.40 12.61
CA PRO A 90 -26.46 -1.69 13.70
C PRO A 90 -26.33 -3.10 14.31
N ARG A 91 -25.80 -4.05 13.53
CA ARG A 91 -25.55 -5.44 13.96
C ARG A 91 -24.43 -5.57 14.99
N LEU A 92 -23.51 -4.61 15.10
CA LEU A 92 -22.48 -4.59 16.13
C LEU A 92 -23.03 -4.02 17.44
N GLY A 93 -22.58 -4.53 18.59
CA GLY A 93 -22.97 -3.98 19.89
C GLY A 93 -22.52 -2.52 20.08
N PRO A 94 -23.27 -1.70 20.85
CA PRO A 94 -22.93 -0.29 21.09
C PRO A 94 -21.55 -0.12 21.72
N GLU A 95 -21.20 -0.98 22.69
CA GLU A 95 -19.90 -0.97 23.37
C GLU A 95 -18.72 -1.06 22.41
N ARG A 96 -18.84 -1.85 21.33
CA ARG A 96 -17.78 -2.00 20.34
C ARG A 96 -17.54 -0.73 19.54
N ARG A 97 -18.61 -0.01 19.20
CA ARG A 97 -18.52 1.27 18.47
C ARG A 97 -17.93 2.35 19.36
N GLU A 98 -18.34 2.37 20.62
CA GLU A 98 -17.82 3.28 21.64
C GLU A 98 -16.35 3.01 21.93
N ALA A 99 -15.94 1.75 22.08
CA ALA A 99 -14.54 1.38 22.27
C ALA A 99 -13.68 1.75 21.06
N ALA A 100 -14.13 1.49 19.83
CA ALA A 100 -13.41 1.90 18.62
C ALA A 100 -13.27 3.43 18.54
N ALA A 101 -14.34 4.17 18.86
CA ALA A 101 -14.32 5.63 18.91
C ALA A 101 -13.35 6.14 19.99
N ALA A 102 -13.39 5.56 21.19
CA ALA A 102 -12.48 5.88 22.29
C ALA A 102 -11.01 5.66 21.89
N GLN A 103 -10.71 4.54 21.22
CA GLN A 103 -9.35 4.29 20.73
C GLN A 103 -8.90 5.36 19.74
N LEU A 104 -9.75 5.74 18.77
CA LEU A 104 -9.40 6.81 17.82
C LEU A 104 -9.19 8.16 18.52
N LEU A 105 -9.96 8.48 19.57
CA LEU A 105 -9.72 9.67 20.39
C LEU A 105 -8.36 9.60 21.10
N LEU A 106 -7.98 8.45 21.66
CA LEU A 106 -6.66 8.22 22.27
C LEU A 106 -5.50 8.32 21.24
N LEU A 107 -5.79 8.19 19.94
CA LEU A 107 -4.83 8.47 18.87
C LEU A 107 -4.68 9.97 18.56
N GLY A 108 -5.47 10.83 19.21
CA GLY A 108 -5.47 12.28 19.00
C GLY A 108 -6.38 12.75 17.88
N LEU A 109 -7.31 11.90 17.40
CA LEU A 109 -8.40 12.35 16.55
C LEU A 109 -9.44 13.10 17.41
N GLY A 110 -10.01 14.18 16.89
CA GLY A 110 -11.19 14.79 17.50
C GLY A 110 -12.44 13.94 17.22
N ALA A 111 -13.51 14.15 18.00
CA ALA A 111 -14.76 13.40 17.90
C ALA A 111 -15.33 13.33 16.46
N GLU A 112 -15.41 14.47 15.76
CA GLU A 112 -15.92 14.50 14.39
C GLU A 112 -14.97 13.78 13.40
N ALA A 113 -13.65 13.91 13.59
CA ALA A 113 -12.68 13.24 12.73
C ALA A 113 -12.72 11.72 12.92
N ALA A 114 -12.85 11.25 14.17
CA ALA A 114 -13.01 9.84 14.50
C ALA A 114 -14.33 9.30 13.92
N LEU A 115 -15.44 10.00 14.10
CA LEU A 115 -16.73 9.63 13.53
C LEU A 115 -16.68 9.56 12.00
N GLY A 116 -16.15 10.60 11.35
CA GLY A 116 -16.00 10.64 9.90
C GLY A 116 -15.09 9.51 9.37
N LEU A 117 -14.05 9.15 10.11
CA LEU A 117 -13.20 8.01 9.76
C LEU A 117 -13.98 6.68 9.84
N LEU A 118 -14.72 6.44 10.92
CA LEU A 118 -15.53 5.24 11.08
C LEU A 118 -16.68 5.14 10.06
N GLN A 119 -17.19 6.29 9.61
CA GLN A 119 -18.18 6.36 8.53
C GLN A 119 -17.60 5.96 7.17
N ARG A 120 -16.40 6.45 6.84
CA ARG A 120 -15.71 6.11 5.58
C ARG A 120 -15.13 4.69 5.60
N SER A 121 -14.75 4.21 6.77
CA SER A 121 -14.07 2.93 6.99
C SER A 121 -14.74 2.12 8.09
N PRO A 122 -15.93 1.56 7.82
CA PRO A 122 -16.70 0.80 8.81
C PRO A 122 -16.05 -0.55 9.15
N GLU A 123 -15.05 -1.02 8.41
CA GLU A 123 -14.20 -2.16 8.75
C GLU A 123 -13.42 -1.96 10.05
N LEU A 124 -13.11 -0.73 10.44
CA LEU A 124 -12.40 -0.43 11.68
C LEU A 124 -13.22 -0.81 12.92
N LEU A 125 -14.55 -0.76 12.83
CA LEU A 125 -15.45 -1.21 13.91
C LEU A 125 -15.35 -2.72 14.17
N ARG A 126 -14.87 -3.48 13.18
CA ARG A 126 -14.65 -4.93 13.30
C ARG A 126 -13.29 -5.27 13.89
N LEU A 127 -12.39 -4.32 14.08
CA LEU A 127 -11.11 -4.58 14.72
C LEU A 127 -11.26 -4.57 16.26
N PRO A 128 -10.52 -5.43 16.98
CA PRO A 128 -10.40 -5.30 18.43
C PRO A 128 -9.76 -3.95 18.81
N PRO A 129 -10.24 -3.28 19.88
CA PRO A 129 -9.64 -2.02 20.36
C PRO A 129 -8.14 -2.12 20.63
N GLU A 130 -7.68 -3.27 21.14
CA GLU A 130 -6.28 -3.55 21.45
C GLU A 130 -5.43 -3.57 20.18
N GLN A 131 -5.98 -4.09 19.06
CA GLN A 131 -5.29 -4.13 17.78
C GLN A 131 -5.12 -2.72 17.19
N LEU A 132 -6.12 -1.84 17.35
CA LEU A 132 -6.01 -0.42 16.95
C LEU A 132 -4.91 0.28 17.75
N GLN A 133 -4.87 0.04 19.06
CA GLN A 133 -3.87 0.61 19.97
C GLN A 133 -2.46 0.10 19.66
N GLU A 134 -2.28 -1.21 19.50
CA GLU A 134 -0.99 -1.83 19.19
C GLU A 134 -0.45 -1.32 17.86
N ARG A 135 -1.30 -1.29 16.83
CA ARG A 135 -0.90 -0.76 15.51
C ARG A 135 -0.49 0.71 15.59
N ALA A 136 -1.23 1.53 16.33
CA ALA A 136 -0.83 2.91 16.52
C ALA A 136 0.52 3.03 17.25
N GLY A 137 0.80 2.15 18.21
CA GLY A 137 2.12 2.02 18.83
C GLY A 137 3.22 1.75 17.80
N GLU A 138 2.99 0.82 16.86
CA GLU A 138 3.93 0.53 15.77
C GLU A 138 4.15 1.75 14.86
N LEU A 139 3.09 2.43 14.44
CA LEU A 139 3.18 3.63 13.61
C LEU A 139 3.96 4.75 14.32
N ARG A 140 3.79 4.91 15.64
CA ARG A 140 4.58 5.86 16.45
C ARG A 140 6.07 5.52 16.48
N ARG A 141 6.44 4.23 16.51
CA ARG A 141 7.85 3.78 16.42
C ARG A 141 8.46 4.03 15.03
N LEU A 142 7.63 4.13 13.99
CA LEU A 142 8.04 4.60 12.67
C LEU A 142 8.13 6.13 12.56
N GLY A 143 7.88 6.86 13.66
CA GLY A 143 7.92 8.32 13.75
C GLY A 143 6.65 9.03 13.28
N LEU A 144 5.56 8.28 13.04
CA LEU A 144 4.23 8.87 12.86
C LEU A 144 3.65 9.21 14.23
N GLN A 145 3.83 10.46 14.65
CA GLN A 145 3.36 10.94 15.95
C GLN A 145 2.48 12.18 15.80
N GLY A 146 1.65 12.43 16.82
CA GLY A 146 0.75 13.59 16.91
C GLY A 146 -0.05 13.84 15.62
N GLY A 147 0.04 15.08 15.10
CA GLY A 147 -0.67 15.49 13.90
C GLY A 147 -0.33 14.69 12.63
N ARG A 148 0.88 14.14 12.52
CA ARG A 148 1.27 13.30 11.36
C ARG A 148 0.52 11.97 11.39
N LEU A 149 0.47 11.31 12.54
CA LEU A 149 -0.29 10.07 12.72
C LEU A 149 -1.78 10.30 12.39
N ARG A 150 -2.36 11.37 12.94
CA ARG A 150 -3.75 11.75 12.68
C ARG A 150 -4.02 11.90 11.18
N ARG A 151 -3.18 12.65 10.46
CA ARG A 151 -3.36 12.86 9.01
C ARG A 151 -3.16 11.56 8.22
N ALA A 152 -2.16 10.75 8.59
CA ALA A 152 -1.87 9.49 7.93
C ALA A 152 -3.05 8.52 8.03
N VAL A 153 -3.55 8.31 9.25
CA VAL A 153 -4.68 7.42 9.52
C VAL A 153 -5.98 7.92 8.89
N SER A 154 -6.25 9.24 8.93
CA SER A 154 -7.44 9.80 8.30
C SER A 154 -7.49 9.62 6.79
N ARG A 155 -6.32 9.60 6.13
CA ARG A 155 -6.18 9.40 4.67
C ARG A 155 -6.05 7.92 4.28
N CYS A 156 -5.48 7.10 5.16
CA CYS A 156 -5.15 5.70 4.91
C CYS A 156 -5.54 4.84 6.12
N PRO A 157 -6.85 4.59 6.34
CA PRO A 157 -7.33 3.73 7.43
C PRO A 157 -6.86 2.28 7.33
N GLN A 158 -6.49 1.83 6.12
CA GLN A 158 -5.95 0.50 5.84
C GLN A 158 -4.64 0.23 6.60
N LEU A 159 -3.98 1.26 7.12
CA LEU A 159 -2.83 1.09 8.03
C LEU A 159 -3.17 0.24 9.26
N PHE A 160 -4.43 0.20 9.69
CA PHE A 160 -4.87 -0.65 10.80
C PHE A 160 -4.96 -2.14 10.47
N THR A 161 -5.24 -2.45 9.20
CA THR A 161 -5.41 -3.83 8.71
C THR A 161 -4.16 -4.36 8.00
N LEU A 162 -3.20 -3.50 7.67
CA LEU A 162 -1.96 -3.87 6.99
C LEU A 162 -1.15 -4.91 7.76
N PRO A 163 -0.73 -6.04 7.13
CA PRO A 163 0.12 -7.02 7.78
C PRO A 163 1.49 -6.44 8.19
N ARG A 164 1.95 -6.78 9.41
CA ARG A 164 3.23 -6.30 9.97
C ARG A 164 4.42 -6.56 9.06
N ARG A 165 4.48 -7.78 8.49
CA ARG A 165 5.56 -8.20 7.59
C ARG A 165 5.65 -7.31 6.35
N ARG A 166 4.50 -6.94 5.77
CA ARG A 166 4.44 -6.05 4.59
C ARG A 166 4.92 -4.65 4.94
N MET A 167 4.43 -4.09 6.05
CA MET A 167 4.86 -2.78 6.54
C MET A 167 6.37 -2.75 6.81
N ALA A 168 6.91 -3.78 7.47
CA ALA A 168 8.34 -3.91 7.73
C ALA A 168 9.17 -4.03 6.44
N ALA A 169 8.70 -4.79 5.45
CA ALA A 169 9.38 -4.93 4.16
C ALA A 169 9.49 -3.60 3.40
N VAL A 170 8.41 -2.81 3.37
CA VAL A 170 8.41 -1.47 2.73
C VAL A 170 9.34 -0.51 3.48
N VAL A 171 9.26 -0.47 4.81
CA VAL A 171 10.15 0.39 5.63
C VAL A 171 11.61 0.02 5.41
N ARG A 172 11.91 -1.28 5.35
CA ARG A 172 13.26 -1.80 5.08
C ARG A 172 13.74 -1.38 3.70
N LEU A 173 12.90 -1.54 2.66
CA LEU A 173 13.21 -1.11 1.30
C LEU A 173 13.58 0.39 1.26
N LEU A 174 12.74 1.25 1.83
CA LEU A 174 12.95 2.70 1.81
C LEU A 174 14.25 3.11 2.53
N ARG A 175 14.64 2.40 3.61
CA ARG A 175 15.87 2.68 4.36
C ARG A 175 17.12 2.12 3.68
N GLU A 176 17.08 0.84 3.31
CA GLU A 176 18.28 0.09 2.92
C GLU A 176 18.56 0.14 1.42
N ARG A 177 17.51 0.23 0.58
CA ARG A 177 17.66 0.26 -0.88
C ARG A 177 17.50 1.68 -1.44
N CYS A 178 16.53 2.44 -0.93
CA CYS A 178 16.32 3.82 -1.36
C CYS A 178 17.17 4.85 -0.58
N LEU A 179 17.82 4.41 0.51
CA LEU A 179 18.74 5.21 1.32
C LEU A 179 18.10 6.49 1.89
N PHE A 180 16.80 6.48 2.20
CA PHE A 180 16.17 7.59 2.90
C PHE A 180 16.65 7.64 4.37
N THR A 181 16.97 8.85 4.84
CA THR A 181 17.28 9.07 6.26
C THR A 181 16.04 8.80 7.14
N ALA A 182 16.24 8.63 8.45
CA ALA A 182 15.13 8.44 9.38
C ALA A 182 14.11 9.60 9.32
N GLU A 183 14.58 10.84 9.18
CA GLU A 183 13.73 12.03 9.07
C GLU A 183 12.97 12.06 7.74
N GLN A 184 13.66 11.78 6.63
CA GLN A 184 13.05 11.71 5.30
C GLN A 184 11.97 10.63 5.26
N LEU A 185 12.23 9.47 5.84
CA LEU A 185 11.26 8.39 5.93
C LEU A 185 10.02 8.82 6.73
N GLN A 186 10.20 9.49 7.88
CA GLN A 186 9.06 10.01 8.66
C GLN A 186 8.21 10.99 7.85
N GLU A 187 8.85 11.84 7.07
CA GLU A 187 8.16 12.78 6.18
C GLU A 187 7.40 12.06 5.07
N VAL A 188 8.01 11.08 4.41
CA VAL A 188 7.37 10.22 3.38
C VAL A 188 6.15 9.51 3.97
N LEU A 189 6.29 8.82 5.10
CA LEU A 189 5.19 8.10 5.72
C LEU A 189 4.06 9.04 6.18
N GLY A 190 4.39 10.26 6.62
CA GLY A 190 3.41 11.24 7.09
C GLY A 190 2.64 11.93 5.97
N THR A 191 3.27 12.13 4.82
CA THR A 191 2.67 12.78 3.63
C THR A 191 1.98 11.78 2.71
N CYS A 192 2.61 10.61 2.53
CA CYS A 192 2.28 9.57 1.57
C CYS A 192 2.07 8.21 2.29
N PRO A 193 1.11 8.07 3.22
CA PRO A 193 0.94 6.83 3.99
C PRO A 193 0.57 5.60 3.13
N ALA A 194 0.01 5.82 1.94
CA ALA A 194 -0.31 4.79 0.98
C ALA A 194 0.93 4.01 0.50
N VAL A 195 2.13 4.58 0.62
CA VAL A 195 3.40 3.89 0.29
C VAL A 195 3.56 2.56 1.01
N LEU A 196 3.00 2.42 2.23
CA LEU A 196 3.03 1.18 3.00
C LEU A 196 2.10 0.10 2.44
N LEU A 197 1.13 0.49 1.62
CA LEU A 197 0.21 -0.40 0.92
C LEU A 197 0.74 -0.84 -0.45
N GLU A 198 1.76 -0.16 -0.98
CA GLU A 198 2.31 -0.47 -2.29
C GLU A 198 3.04 -1.82 -2.32
N GLU A 199 3.26 -2.32 -3.52
CA GLU A 199 4.14 -3.47 -3.74
C GLU A 199 5.60 -3.02 -3.66
N PRO A 200 6.49 -3.71 -2.92
CA PRO A 200 7.89 -3.31 -2.79
C PRO A 200 8.63 -3.15 -4.13
N ALA A 201 8.37 -4.03 -5.10
CA ALA A 201 9.00 -3.96 -6.42
C ALA A 201 8.60 -2.69 -7.18
N ARG A 202 7.30 -2.40 -7.28
CA ARG A 202 6.76 -1.18 -7.92
C ARG A 202 7.26 0.08 -7.22
N LEU A 203 7.30 0.08 -5.90
CA LEU A 203 7.80 1.20 -5.11
C LEU A 203 9.29 1.46 -5.37
N HIS A 204 10.09 0.39 -5.46
CA HIS A 204 11.51 0.50 -5.76
C HIS A 204 11.74 1.03 -7.18
N LEU A 205 11.00 0.53 -8.16
CA LEU A 205 11.06 1.02 -9.54
C LEU A 205 10.74 2.53 -9.62
N HIS A 206 9.70 2.96 -8.91
CA HIS A 206 9.32 4.38 -8.84
C HIS A 206 10.46 5.24 -8.28
N PHE A 207 11.09 4.80 -7.18
CA PHE A 207 12.27 5.47 -6.63
C PHE A 207 13.45 5.48 -7.63
N GLN A 208 13.78 4.33 -8.22
CA GLN A 208 14.91 4.18 -9.14
C GLN A 208 14.75 5.07 -10.36
N TYR A 209 13.53 5.20 -10.89
CA TYR A 209 13.26 6.12 -11.99
C TYR A 209 13.57 7.56 -11.61
N ALA A 210 13.06 8.04 -10.49
CA ALA A 210 13.35 9.41 -10.04
C ALA A 210 14.86 9.61 -9.76
N TYR A 211 15.53 8.62 -9.18
CA TYR A 211 16.94 8.74 -8.80
C TYR A 211 17.89 8.63 -10.01
N PHE A 212 17.78 7.57 -10.80
CA PHE A 212 18.69 7.26 -11.90
C PHE A 212 18.26 7.89 -13.22
N ARG A 213 16.97 7.87 -13.54
CA ARG A 213 16.47 8.37 -14.83
C ARG A 213 16.24 9.88 -14.83
N MET A 214 15.78 10.44 -13.72
CA MET A 214 15.57 11.90 -13.59
C MET A 214 16.72 12.61 -12.87
N GLY A 215 17.65 11.88 -12.23
CA GLY A 215 18.76 12.48 -11.47
C GLY A 215 18.31 13.27 -10.23
N VAL A 216 17.13 12.98 -9.69
CA VAL A 216 16.57 13.67 -8.53
C VAL A 216 17.14 13.08 -7.24
N GLN A 217 17.55 13.94 -6.30
CA GLN A 217 18.02 13.52 -4.98
C GLN A 217 16.85 13.32 -3.99
N GLN A 218 17.03 12.42 -3.00
CA GLN A 218 16.01 12.04 -2.01
C GLN A 218 15.34 13.26 -1.35
N LYS A 219 16.11 14.29 -0.99
CA LYS A 219 15.58 15.51 -0.35
C LYS A 219 14.50 16.18 -1.21
N GLU A 220 14.73 16.29 -2.52
CA GLU A 220 13.76 16.87 -3.45
C GLU A 220 12.58 15.93 -3.70
N MET A 221 12.80 14.61 -3.73
CA MET A 221 11.71 13.62 -3.81
C MET A 221 10.74 13.73 -2.62
N VAL A 222 11.27 13.88 -1.40
CA VAL A 222 10.46 14.05 -0.19
C VAL A 222 9.69 15.37 -0.24
N LYS A 223 10.36 16.47 -0.61
CA LYS A 223 9.75 17.80 -0.72
C LYS A 223 8.63 17.86 -1.76
N ALA A 224 8.80 17.17 -2.88
CA ALA A 224 7.80 17.05 -3.94
C ALA A 224 6.77 15.94 -3.69
N GLN A 225 6.87 15.21 -2.56
CA GLN A 225 5.97 14.13 -2.19
C GLN A 225 5.84 13.06 -3.30
N LEU A 226 6.98 12.64 -3.89
CA LEU A 226 7.07 11.76 -5.06
C LEU A 226 6.01 10.64 -5.09
N PHE A 227 5.88 9.91 -3.98
CA PHE A 227 5.00 8.73 -3.88
C PHE A 227 3.49 9.04 -3.78
N ARG A 228 3.07 10.31 -3.82
CA ARG A 228 1.66 10.67 -3.99
C ARG A 228 1.20 10.59 -5.43
N THR A 229 2.11 10.84 -6.37
CA THR A 229 1.81 10.79 -7.80
C THR A 229 1.99 9.34 -8.27
N PRO A 230 1.02 8.76 -8.99
CA PRO A 230 1.18 7.43 -9.57
C PRO A 230 2.41 7.36 -10.48
N PHE A 231 3.08 6.20 -10.53
CA PHE A 231 4.30 6.02 -11.32
C PHE A 231 4.10 6.34 -12.82
N ALA A 232 2.97 5.93 -13.39
CA ALA A 232 2.63 6.23 -14.78
C ALA A 232 2.54 7.74 -15.04
N GLU A 233 1.93 8.50 -14.12
CA GLU A 233 1.82 9.95 -14.24
C GLU A 233 3.19 10.65 -14.12
N LEU A 234 4.05 10.17 -13.22
CA LEU A 234 5.44 10.63 -13.15
C LEU A 234 6.16 10.44 -14.48
N ARG A 235 6.09 9.24 -15.06
CA ARG A 235 6.72 8.93 -16.37
C ARG A 235 6.15 9.81 -17.46
N ASN A 236 4.83 9.88 -17.60
CA ASN A 236 4.16 10.66 -18.64
C ASN A 236 4.61 12.12 -18.61
N ARG A 237 4.59 12.77 -17.44
CA ARG A 237 5.01 14.17 -17.32
C ARG A 237 6.50 14.37 -17.59
N HIS A 238 7.34 13.49 -17.07
CA HIS A 238 8.78 13.59 -17.27
C HIS A 238 9.18 13.39 -18.74
N ILE A 239 8.73 12.29 -19.37
CA ILE A 239 9.08 11.96 -20.76
C ILE A 239 8.50 13.01 -21.71
N PHE A 240 7.30 13.52 -21.44
CA PHE A 240 6.72 14.59 -22.25
C PHE A 240 7.57 15.86 -22.23
N LEU A 241 8.01 16.30 -21.04
CA LEU A 241 8.91 17.46 -20.94
C LEU A 241 10.26 17.18 -21.60
N GLU A 242 10.79 15.97 -21.47
CA GLU A 242 12.07 15.59 -22.09
C GLU A 242 11.99 15.60 -23.62
N ARG A 243 10.97 14.98 -24.21
CA ARG A 243 10.76 14.97 -25.68
C ARG A 243 10.51 16.36 -26.23
N ARG A 244 9.99 17.29 -25.41
CA ARG A 244 9.85 18.71 -25.75
C ARG A 244 11.12 19.54 -25.51
N GLY A 245 12.20 18.94 -25.01
CA GLY A 245 13.45 19.65 -24.67
C GLY A 245 13.32 20.58 -23.46
N LEU A 246 12.25 20.44 -22.67
CA LEU A 246 11.96 21.23 -21.47
C LEU A 246 12.46 20.56 -20.19
N TYR A 247 12.94 19.32 -20.31
CA TYR A 247 13.64 18.61 -19.25
C TYR A 247 14.87 17.95 -19.85
N GLN A 248 16.03 18.17 -19.23
CA GLN A 248 17.27 17.52 -19.63
C GLN A 248 17.72 16.55 -18.54
N THR A 249 17.84 15.27 -18.90
CA THR A 249 18.32 14.25 -17.96
C THR A 249 19.74 14.57 -17.51
N PRO A 250 19.99 14.73 -16.20
CA PRO A 250 21.31 15.07 -15.71
C PRO A 250 22.32 13.95 -16.01
N HIS A 251 23.51 14.33 -16.47
CA HIS A 251 24.61 13.38 -16.60
C HIS A 251 25.10 12.96 -15.21
N LYS A 252 25.66 11.75 -15.09
CA LYS A 252 26.08 11.17 -13.80
C LYS A 252 26.86 12.18 -12.95
N GLY A 253 26.32 12.48 -11.77
CA GLY A 253 26.95 13.37 -10.78
C GLY A 253 26.71 14.87 -10.97
N GLN A 254 25.94 15.29 -11.99
CA GLN A 254 25.57 16.70 -12.17
C GLN A 254 24.13 16.94 -11.72
N THR A 255 23.90 18.02 -10.96
CA THR A 255 22.56 18.57 -10.74
C THR A 255 22.31 19.67 -11.77
N GLN A 256 21.36 19.43 -12.67
CA GLN A 256 20.91 20.40 -13.68
C GLN A 256 20.05 21.48 -13.02
N THR A 257 20.46 22.75 -13.11
CA THR A 257 19.72 23.89 -12.52
C THR A 257 18.62 24.45 -13.44
N GLY A 258 18.62 24.08 -14.73
CA GLY A 258 17.64 24.56 -15.72
C GLY A 258 16.31 23.80 -15.73
N ASN A 259 16.27 22.58 -15.16
CA ASN A 259 15.06 21.77 -15.17
C ASN A 259 13.97 22.37 -14.26
N PRO A 260 12.68 22.23 -14.62
CA PRO A 260 11.58 22.56 -13.74
C PRO A 260 11.68 21.83 -12.39
N LYS A 261 11.24 22.47 -11.31
CA LYS A 261 11.26 21.85 -9.99
C LYS A 261 10.36 20.63 -10.00
N LEU A 262 10.81 19.53 -9.39
CA LEU A 262 10.04 18.29 -9.33
C LEU A 262 8.64 18.51 -8.74
N LYS A 263 8.54 19.36 -7.72
CA LYS A 263 7.25 19.73 -7.12
C LYS A 263 6.25 20.26 -8.15
N ASP A 264 6.71 21.13 -9.06
CA ASP A 264 5.85 21.74 -10.08
C ASP A 264 5.47 20.71 -11.16
N ILE A 265 6.39 19.79 -11.47
CA ILE A 265 6.11 18.66 -12.37
C ILE A 265 5.01 17.78 -11.78
N LEU A 266 5.01 17.48 -10.47
CA LEU A 266 4.11 16.49 -9.87
C LEU A 266 2.81 17.04 -9.28
N GLU A 267 2.84 18.21 -8.63
CA GLU A 267 1.71 18.71 -7.85
C GLU A 267 0.75 19.57 -8.67
N LEU A 268 1.18 20.13 -9.82
CA LEU A 268 0.31 20.95 -10.65
C LEU A 268 -0.84 20.11 -11.23
N PRO A 269 -2.08 20.64 -11.26
CA PRO A 269 -3.15 20.07 -12.06
C PRO A 269 -2.73 19.99 -13.53
N GLU A 270 -3.22 18.99 -14.28
CA GLU A 270 -2.80 18.71 -15.66
C GLU A 270 -2.86 19.97 -16.55
N GLY A 271 -3.98 20.71 -16.54
CA GLY A 271 -4.10 21.95 -17.32
C GLY A 271 -3.07 23.03 -16.97
N ALA A 272 -2.72 23.17 -15.68
CA ALA A 272 -1.70 24.12 -15.25
C ALA A 272 -0.29 23.65 -15.62
N PHE A 273 -0.02 22.35 -15.49
CA PHE A 273 1.22 21.72 -15.96
C PHE A 273 1.42 21.97 -17.46
N LEU A 274 0.38 21.77 -18.27
CA LEU A 274 0.43 21.94 -19.71
C LEU A 274 0.58 23.41 -20.13
N ALA A 275 -0.15 24.32 -19.48
CA ALA A 275 -0.06 25.74 -19.81
C ALA A 275 1.28 26.37 -19.41
N SER A 276 1.79 26.05 -18.20
CA SER A 276 2.93 26.76 -17.61
C SER A 276 4.27 26.07 -17.83
N LEU A 277 4.34 24.74 -17.73
CA LEU A 277 5.58 23.98 -17.88
C LEU A 277 5.71 23.46 -19.31
N ALA A 278 4.77 22.63 -19.76
CA ALA A 278 4.91 21.91 -21.02
C ALA A 278 4.65 22.78 -22.26
N ARG A 279 3.91 23.87 -22.12
CA ARG A 279 3.47 24.76 -23.22
C ARG A 279 2.76 23.99 -24.34
N SER A 280 1.79 23.15 -23.95
CA SER A 280 1.02 22.25 -24.83
C SER A 280 -0.48 22.38 -24.59
N THR A 281 -1.28 21.81 -25.49
CA THR A 281 -2.71 21.62 -25.27
C THR A 281 -3.02 20.28 -24.59
N PRO A 282 -4.18 20.13 -23.92
CA PRO A 282 -4.63 18.86 -23.35
C PRO A 282 -4.74 17.74 -24.39
N GLU A 283 -5.16 18.06 -25.61
CA GLU A 283 -5.34 17.09 -26.69
C GLU A 283 -3.99 16.49 -27.12
N GLU A 284 -2.97 17.33 -27.28
CA GLU A 284 -1.60 16.87 -27.60
C GLU A 284 -1.06 15.94 -26.51
N TYR A 285 -1.33 16.27 -25.24
CA TYR A 285 -0.87 15.46 -24.12
C TYR A 285 -1.64 14.13 -23.99
N GLU A 286 -2.93 14.12 -24.27
CA GLU A 286 -3.73 12.90 -24.26
C GLU A 286 -3.28 11.93 -25.34
N VAL A 287 -3.06 12.42 -26.57
CA VAL A 287 -2.49 11.61 -27.66
C VAL A 287 -1.09 11.11 -27.28
N PHE A 288 -0.27 11.96 -26.68
CA PHE A 288 1.06 11.56 -26.20
C PHE A 288 1.00 10.42 -25.18
N LYS A 289 0.09 10.47 -24.20
CA LYS A 289 -0.08 9.40 -23.21
C LYS A 289 -0.42 8.06 -23.88
N GLN A 290 -1.25 8.07 -24.91
CA GLN A 290 -1.63 6.86 -25.67
C GLN A 290 -0.44 6.31 -26.47
N LEU A 291 0.30 7.17 -27.15
CA LEU A 291 1.50 6.77 -27.90
C LEU A 291 2.57 6.19 -26.97
N LEU A 292 2.83 6.85 -25.84
CA LEU A 292 3.81 6.39 -24.86
C LEU A 292 3.39 5.06 -24.22
N ALA A 293 2.10 4.87 -23.92
CA ALA A 293 1.60 3.60 -23.39
C ALA A 293 1.83 2.44 -24.37
N ARG A 294 1.59 2.68 -25.66
CA ARG A 294 1.83 1.70 -26.73
C ARG A 294 3.33 1.39 -26.89
N GLU A 295 4.19 2.41 -26.89
CA GLU A 295 5.65 2.21 -26.91
C GLU A 295 6.12 1.32 -25.74
N GLU A 296 5.56 1.51 -24.54
CA GLU A 296 5.87 0.69 -23.35
C GLU A 296 5.32 -0.73 -23.41
N GLU A 297 4.32 -1.02 -24.24
CA GLU A 297 3.81 -2.37 -24.48
C GLU A 297 4.73 -3.09 -25.48
N GLU A 298 5.06 -2.43 -26.59
CA GLU A 298 5.99 -2.94 -27.60
C GLU A 298 7.38 -3.24 -26.99
N GLU A 299 7.94 -2.34 -26.15
CA GLU A 299 9.22 -2.58 -25.46
C GLU A 299 9.20 -3.81 -24.54
N LYS A 300 8.06 -4.09 -23.89
CA LYS A 300 7.93 -5.26 -23.00
C LYS A 300 7.82 -6.56 -23.80
N GLU A 301 7.04 -6.56 -24.88
CA GLU A 301 6.92 -7.71 -25.77
C GLU A 301 8.30 -8.09 -26.33
N GLU A 302 9.09 -7.11 -26.77
CA GLU A 302 10.46 -7.37 -27.25
C GLU A 302 11.42 -7.88 -26.16
N GLU A 303 11.28 -7.42 -24.91
CA GLU A 303 12.06 -7.96 -23.78
C GLU A 303 11.67 -9.40 -23.46
N GLU A 304 10.37 -9.71 -23.45
CA GLU A 304 9.85 -11.06 -23.21
C GLU A 304 10.27 -12.05 -24.32
N ASP A 305 10.21 -11.62 -25.58
CA ASP A 305 10.66 -12.41 -26.73
C ASP A 305 12.16 -12.70 -26.67
N ARG A 306 12.98 -11.71 -26.29
CA ARG A 306 14.42 -11.91 -26.07
C ARG A 306 14.68 -12.91 -24.94
N ASP A 307 13.99 -12.76 -23.81
CA ASP A 307 14.15 -13.65 -22.66
C ASP A 307 13.69 -15.10 -22.95
N ALA A 308 12.74 -15.28 -23.86
CA ALA A 308 12.32 -16.60 -24.34
C ALA A 308 13.41 -17.27 -25.20
N LEU A 309 14.00 -16.52 -26.14
CA LEU A 309 15.10 -17.02 -26.98
C LEU A 309 16.32 -17.49 -26.16
N TYR A 310 16.67 -16.78 -25.08
CA TYR A 310 17.77 -17.19 -24.20
C TYR A 310 17.47 -18.45 -23.36
N LYS A 311 16.20 -18.79 -23.13
CA LYS A 311 15.83 -20.02 -22.40
C LYS A 311 15.81 -21.25 -23.28
N GLU A 312 15.50 -21.12 -24.57
CA GLU A 312 15.51 -22.24 -25.52
C GLU A 312 16.94 -22.70 -25.83
N GLU A 313 17.93 -21.79 -25.87
CA GLU A 313 19.34 -22.13 -26.13
C GLU A 313 20.03 -22.91 -24.98
N ASP A 314 19.51 -22.85 -23.75
CA ASP A 314 20.06 -23.57 -22.59
C ASP A 314 19.55 -25.02 -22.47
N GLU A 315 18.48 -25.41 -23.19
CA GLU A 315 17.93 -26.77 -23.15
C GLU A 315 18.61 -27.74 -24.15
N ASP A 316 19.48 -27.25 -25.03
CA ASP A 316 20.16 -28.05 -26.07
C ASP A 316 21.61 -28.48 -25.72
N LEU A 317 22.11 -28.18 -24.50
CA LEU A 317 23.48 -28.47 -24.07
C LEU A 317 23.65 -29.69 -23.15
N ASP A 318 22.67 -30.60 -23.06
CA ASP A 318 22.78 -31.84 -22.27
C ASP A 318 22.51 -33.11 -23.10
N GLY A 319 22.99 -33.13 -24.34
CA GLY A 319 22.57 -34.08 -25.37
C GLY A 319 23.64 -34.91 -26.08
N GLU A 320 24.87 -35.12 -25.57
CA GLU A 320 25.75 -36.17 -26.13
C GLU A 320 26.43 -37.02 -25.05
N GLY A 321 25.91 -38.24 -24.90
CA GLY A 321 26.48 -39.29 -24.07
C GLY A 321 27.72 -39.95 -24.67
N SER A 322 28.72 -40.11 -23.80
CA SER A 322 29.51 -41.33 -23.55
C SER A 322 30.09 -42.12 -24.74
N LYS A 323 31.42 -42.22 -24.77
CA LYS A 323 32.10 -43.50 -25.06
C LYS A 323 33.46 -43.60 -24.40
N THR A 324 33.55 -44.58 -23.51
CA THR A 324 34.74 -45.23 -22.96
C THR A 324 35.66 -45.81 -24.06
N ALA A 325 36.98 -45.66 -23.95
CA ALA A 325 37.95 -46.64 -24.46
C ALA A 325 39.34 -46.43 -23.81
N TRP A 326 39.77 -47.47 -23.08
CA TRP A 326 41.13 -47.96 -22.78
C TRP A 326 42.36 -47.10 -23.17
N GLU A 327 43.18 -46.74 -22.18
CA GLU A 327 44.51 -47.32 -21.90
C GLU A 327 45.02 -46.88 -20.52
#